data_AF-A0A7V7DTJ4-F1
#
_entry.id   AF-A0A7V7DTJ4-F1
#
_cell.length_a   1.000
_cell.length_b   1.000
_cell.length_c   1.000
_cell.angle_alpha   90.00
_cell.angle_beta   90.00
_cell.angle_gamma   90.00
#
_symmetry.space_group_name_H-M   'P 1'
#
loop_
_entity.id
_entity.type
_entity.pdbx_description
1 polymer ?
#
loop_
_entity_poly.entity_id
_entity_poly.type
_entity_poly.pdbx_seq_one_letter_code
_entity_poly.pdbx_strand_id
1 'polypeptide(L)'
;MAFEPNVEQKVLKYDELRIYSDAELNNYTEEDLKAFKCKHDIPDLDELEKGPWPSFVADAKREALHRRNLSDDRMMIDGNVVEDMLGQLQVSFDEGETHWKHGGIVGVFGYGGGVIGRYSDLPDKFPSIAHFHTMRINQPASKFYTSD
;
A
#
# COMPACT_ATOMS: atom_id res chain seq x y z
N MET A 1 -7.69 -29.34 21.73
CA MET A 1 -6.20 -29.36 21.70
C MET A 1 -5.76 -28.02 21.14
N ALA A 2 -4.83 -27.34 21.81
CA ALA A 2 -4.15 -26.21 21.19
C ALA A 2 -3.34 -26.75 19.99
N PHE A 3 -3.32 -26.02 18.89
CA PHE A 3 -2.44 -26.35 17.78
C PHE A 3 -1.00 -26.15 18.25
N GLU A 4 -0.18 -27.19 18.16
CA GLU A 4 1.25 -27.11 18.41
C GLU A 4 1.98 -27.24 17.07
N PRO A 5 2.85 -26.29 16.71
CA PRO A 5 3.60 -26.35 15.46
C PRO A 5 4.57 -27.54 15.49
N ASN A 6 4.64 -28.28 14.38
CA ASN A 6 5.55 -29.43 14.22
C ASN A 6 7.04 -29.05 14.13
N VAL A 7 7.33 -27.74 14.04
CA VAL A 7 8.68 -27.19 13.90
C VAL A 7 8.86 -26.04 14.89
N GLU A 8 10.07 -25.94 15.45
CA GLU A 8 10.43 -24.87 16.37
C GLU A 8 10.18 -23.50 15.73
N GLN A 9 9.45 -22.64 16.44
CA GLN A 9 9.14 -21.29 15.97
C GLN A 9 10.14 -20.32 16.58
N LYS A 10 10.95 -19.68 15.75
CA LYS A 10 11.75 -18.52 16.18
C LYS A 10 10.83 -17.31 16.28
N VAL A 11 10.93 -16.56 17.38
CA VAL A 11 10.32 -15.22 17.45
C VAL A 11 11.07 -14.32 16.47
N LEU A 12 10.36 -13.84 15.46
CA LEU A 12 10.89 -12.89 14.49
C LEU A 12 10.76 -11.47 15.06
N LYS A 13 11.83 -10.69 15.00
CA LYS A 13 11.83 -9.28 15.45
C LYS A 13 11.78 -8.34 14.27
N TYR A 14 11.14 -7.18 14.41
CA TYR A 14 11.08 -6.14 13.39
C TYR A 14 12.46 -5.82 12.79
N ASP A 15 13.49 -5.64 13.63
CA ASP A 15 14.86 -5.34 13.19
C ASP A 15 15.49 -6.43 12.30
N GLU A 16 15.04 -7.68 12.41
CA GLU A 16 15.52 -8.80 11.60
C GLU A 16 14.76 -8.93 10.26
N LEU A 17 13.56 -8.37 10.18
CA LEU A 17 12.64 -8.54 9.04
C LEU A 17 12.53 -7.31 8.15
N ARG A 18 12.78 -6.11 8.69
CA ARG A 18 12.60 -4.86 7.95
C ARG A 18 13.51 -4.78 6.71
N ILE A 19 12.96 -4.24 5.63
CA ILE A 19 13.65 -4.07 4.34
C ILE A 19 14.52 -2.80 4.36
N TYR A 20 14.00 -1.74 4.99
CA TYR A 20 14.65 -0.46 5.18
C TYR A 20 14.80 -0.18 6.68
N SER A 21 15.89 0.46 7.06
CA SER A 21 16.11 0.92 8.43
C SER A 21 15.21 2.12 8.77
N ASP A 22 14.99 2.38 10.06
CA ASP A 22 14.16 3.52 10.47
C ASP A 22 14.75 4.87 10.04
N ALA A 23 16.08 4.96 9.90
CA ALA A 23 16.74 6.13 9.36
C ALA A 23 16.42 6.36 7.87
N GLU A 24 16.32 5.27 7.09
CA GLU A 24 15.89 5.32 5.69
C GLU A 24 14.38 5.56 5.55
N LEU A 25 13.59 5.18 6.55
CA LEU A 25 12.16 5.45 6.56
C LEU A 25 11.86 6.91 6.98
N ASN A 26 12.66 7.50 7.86
CA ASN A 26 12.52 8.91 8.21
C ASN A 26 13.18 9.82 7.14
N ASN A 27 12.60 9.85 5.94
CA ASN A 27 13.24 10.33 4.71
C ASN A 27 12.61 11.55 4.03
N TYR A 28 11.66 12.22 4.68
CA TYR A 28 11.07 13.45 4.15
C TYR A 28 10.84 14.46 5.27
N THR A 29 10.79 15.74 4.89
CA THR A 29 10.40 16.84 5.78
C THR A 29 8.96 17.29 5.52
N GLU A 30 8.39 18.06 6.44
CA GLU A 30 7.06 18.66 6.24
C GLU A 30 7.05 19.64 5.05
N GLU A 31 8.18 20.29 4.78
CA GLU A 31 8.36 21.13 3.59
C GLU A 31 8.34 20.30 2.30
N ASP A 32 9.02 19.15 2.29
CA ASP A 32 8.98 18.23 1.15
C ASP A 32 7.55 17.73 0.90
N LEU A 33 6.82 17.40 1.98
CA LEU A 33 5.43 16.94 1.89
C LEU A 33 4.49 18.02 1.32
N LYS A 34 4.65 19.28 1.74
CA LYS A 34 3.87 20.40 1.19
C LYS A 34 4.21 20.69 -0.26
N ALA A 35 5.46 20.46 -0.66
CA ALA A 35 5.92 20.66 -2.03
C ALA A 35 5.59 19.46 -2.94
N PHE A 36 5.24 18.31 -2.35
CA PHE A 36 5.00 17.08 -3.09
C PHE A 36 3.83 17.23 -4.06
N LYS A 37 4.07 16.79 -5.29
CA LYS A 37 3.04 16.66 -6.32
C LYS A 37 2.97 15.21 -6.77
N CYS A 38 1.75 14.70 -6.81
CA CYS A 38 1.46 13.40 -7.38
C CYS A 38 1.85 13.39 -8.87
N LYS A 39 2.30 12.23 -9.36
CA LYS A 39 2.58 11.97 -10.78
C LYS A 39 1.39 12.27 -11.69
N HIS A 40 0.17 12.07 -11.20
CA HIS A 40 -1.08 12.26 -11.95
C HIS A 40 -1.83 13.49 -11.43
N ASP A 41 -2.53 14.17 -12.33
CA ASP A 41 -3.49 15.21 -11.95
C ASP A 41 -4.69 14.57 -11.27
N ILE A 42 -4.95 14.96 -10.02
CA ILE A 42 -5.98 14.38 -9.16
C ILE A 42 -6.86 15.46 -8.49
N PRO A 43 -7.47 16.38 -9.27
CA PRO A 43 -8.09 17.60 -8.75
C PRO A 43 -9.22 17.35 -7.75
N ASP A 44 -10.05 16.31 -7.94
CA ASP A 44 -11.12 16.02 -6.99
C ASP A 44 -10.58 15.39 -5.70
N LEU A 45 -9.52 14.59 -5.80
CA LEU A 45 -8.86 14.02 -4.63
C LEU A 45 -8.13 15.09 -3.82
N ASP A 46 -7.53 16.10 -4.47
CA ASP A 46 -6.89 17.24 -3.81
C ASP A 46 -7.89 18.01 -2.93
N GLU A 47 -9.15 18.12 -3.35
CA GLU A 47 -10.21 18.72 -2.54
C GLU A 47 -10.48 17.95 -1.24
N LEU A 48 -10.24 16.63 -1.22
CA LEU A 48 -10.44 15.77 -0.04
C LEU A 48 -9.34 15.92 1.02
N GLU A 49 -8.28 16.67 0.75
CA GLU A 49 -7.29 17.05 1.78
C GLU A 49 -7.79 18.19 2.68
N LYS A 50 -8.84 18.90 2.25
CA LYS A 50 -9.44 19.99 3.02
C LYS A 50 -10.28 19.46 4.17
N GLY A 51 -10.49 20.34 5.15
CA GLY A 51 -11.32 20.05 6.32
C GLY A 51 -10.52 19.50 7.50
N PRO A 52 -11.19 19.30 8.65
CA PRO A 52 -10.51 18.96 9.90
C PRO A 52 -10.29 17.45 10.09
N TRP A 53 -10.92 16.60 9.29
CA TRP A 53 -10.81 15.15 9.41
C TRP A 53 -9.50 14.65 8.76
N PRO A 54 -8.75 13.70 9.37
CA PRO A 54 -7.56 13.15 8.77
C PRO A 54 -7.87 12.54 7.39
N SER A 55 -7.32 13.15 6.35
CA SER A 55 -7.57 12.77 4.96
C SER A 55 -6.75 11.56 4.56
N PHE A 56 -7.40 10.57 3.95
CA PHE A 56 -6.70 9.43 3.35
C PHE A 56 -5.87 9.84 2.13
N VAL A 57 -6.24 10.92 1.42
CA VAL A 57 -5.47 11.44 0.28
C VAL A 57 -4.16 12.05 0.77
N ALA A 58 -4.20 12.83 1.84
CA ALA A 58 -2.99 13.40 2.46
C ALA A 58 -2.03 12.30 2.94
N ASP A 59 -2.55 11.24 3.55
CA ASP A 59 -1.74 10.10 4.01
C ASP A 59 -1.18 9.28 2.83
N ALA A 60 -1.96 9.08 1.77
CA ALA A 60 -1.48 8.43 0.55
C ALA A 60 -0.38 9.24 -0.16
N LYS A 61 -0.51 10.57 -0.24
CA LYS A 61 0.55 11.44 -0.80
C LYS A 61 1.84 11.38 0.03
N ARG A 62 1.71 11.31 1.36
CA ARG A 62 2.85 11.10 2.25
C ARG A 62 3.55 9.77 1.97
N GLU A 63 2.81 8.67 1.86
CA GLU A 63 3.40 7.37 1.51
C GLU A 63 4.04 7.40 0.11
N ALA A 64 3.43 8.07 -0.86
CA ALA A 64 4.01 8.23 -2.19
C ALA A 64 5.36 8.97 -2.15
N LEU A 65 5.45 10.07 -1.40
CA LEU A 65 6.70 10.79 -1.17
C LEU A 65 7.74 9.91 -0.48
N HIS A 66 7.33 9.23 0.58
CA HIS A 66 8.19 8.33 1.34
C HIS A 66 8.81 7.25 0.45
N ARG A 67 8.00 6.60 -0.39
CA ARG A 67 8.46 5.59 -1.35
C ARG A 67 9.38 6.17 -2.42
N ARG A 68 9.13 7.39 -2.89
CA ARG A 68 9.97 8.08 -3.87
C ARG A 68 11.38 8.37 -3.33
N ASN A 69 11.50 8.57 -2.02
CA ASN A 69 12.78 8.85 -1.36
C ASN A 69 13.52 7.56 -0.93
N LEU A 70 12.87 6.40 -0.99
CA LEU A 70 13.50 5.11 -0.73
C LEU A 70 14.26 4.61 -1.97
N SER A 71 15.36 3.90 -1.72
CA SER A 71 16.10 3.19 -2.77
C SER A 71 15.26 2.06 -3.36
N ASP A 72 15.27 1.94 -4.69
CA ASP A 72 14.51 0.93 -5.44
C ASP A 72 15.16 -0.46 -5.42
N ASP A 73 16.45 -0.54 -5.06
CA ASP A 73 17.26 -1.78 -5.02
C ASP A 73 16.65 -2.94 -4.21
N ARG A 74 15.85 -2.62 -3.19
CA ARG A 74 15.18 -3.58 -2.30
C ARG A 74 13.66 -3.61 -2.46
N MET A 75 13.10 -2.75 -3.30
CA MET A 75 11.66 -2.65 -3.47
C MET A 75 11.15 -3.78 -4.38
N MET A 76 10.21 -4.58 -3.88
CA MET A 76 9.71 -5.75 -4.62
C MET A 76 8.57 -5.43 -5.60
N ILE A 77 8.08 -4.19 -5.58
CA ILE A 77 7.07 -3.66 -6.50
C ILE A 77 7.46 -2.24 -6.90
N ASP A 78 6.84 -1.71 -7.94
CA ASP A 78 7.13 -0.35 -8.41
C ASP A 78 6.89 0.72 -7.32
N GLY A 79 7.78 1.71 -7.25
CA GLY A 79 7.72 2.79 -6.27
C GLY A 79 6.48 3.67 -6.42
N ASN A 80 5.98 3.84 -7.65
CA ASN A 80 4.87 4.72 -7.99
C ASN A 80 3.49 4.09 -7.75
N VAL A 81 3.42 2.91 -7.11
CA VAL A 81 2.17 2.18 -6.86
C VAL A 81 1.08 3.05 -6.23
N VAL A 82 1.43 3.94 -5.28
CA VAL A 82 0.46 4.81 -4.61
C VAL A 82 0.01 5.95 -5.52
N GLU A 83 0.91 6.48 -6.34
CA GLU A 83 0.57 7.55 -7.28
C GLU A 83 -0.35 7.03 -8.38
N ASP A 84 -0.03 5.88 -8.96
CA ASP A 84 -0.88 5.20 -9.94
C ASP A 84 -2.24 4.80 -9.34
N MET A 85 -2.30 4.39 -8.06
CA MET A 85 -3.55 4.17 -7.33
C MET A 85 -4.39 5.43 -7.21
N LEU A 86 -3.79 6.57 -6.83
CA LEU A 86 -4.50 7.86 -6.77
C LEU A 86 -4.94 8.31 -8.17
N GLY A 87 -4.11 8.14 -9.19
CA GLY A 87 -4.45 8.44 -10.57
C GLY A 87 -5.66 7.64 -11.07
N GLN A 88 -5.71 6.34 -10.80
CA GLN A 88 -6.88 5.53 -11.16
C GLN A 88 -8.11 5.90 -10.32
N LEU A 89 -7.93 6.20 -9.03
CA LEU A 89 -9.03 6.64 -8.18
C LEU A 89 -9.65 7.95 -8.70
N GLN A 90 -8.85 8.88 -9.20
CA GLN A 90 -9.36 10.09 -9.85
C GLN A 90 -10.22 9.75 -11.09
N VAL A 91 -9.77 8.83 -11.96
CA VAL A 91 -10.60 8.41 -13.10
C VAL A 91 -11.93 7.82 -12.62
N SER A 92 -11.93 7.05 -11.53
CA SER A 92 -13.17 6.56 -10.92
C SER A 92 -14.07 7.67 -10.37
N PHE A 93 -13.50 8.80 -9.91
CA PHE A 93 -14.28 9.99 -9.52
C PHE A 93 -14.90 10.68 -10.73
N ASP A 94 -14.12 10.83 -11.81
CA ASP A 94 -14.56 11.46 -13.06
C ASP A 94 -15.72 10.68 -13.71
N GLU A 95 -15.59 9.35 -13.77
CA GLU A 95 -16.50 8.47 -14.52
C GLU A 95 -17.62 7.89 -13.65
N GLY A 96 -17.46 7.90 -12.32
CA GLY A 96 -18.43 7.35 -11.37
C GLY A 96 -18.50 5.82 -11.38
N GLU A 97 -17.47 5.14 -11.90
CA GLU A 97 -17.39 3.69 -11.97
C GLU A 97 -16.04 3.12 -11.47
N THR A 98 -16.01 1.81 -11.21
CA THR A 98 -14.82 1.13 -10.68
C THR A 98 -13.90 0.68 -11.81
N HIS A 99 -12.62 1.07 -11.75
CA HIS A 99 -11.59 0.66 -12.73
C HIS A 99 -10.80 -0.60 -12.32
N TRP A 100 -11.51 -1.51 -11.65
CA TRP A 100 -10.94 -2.78 -11.24
C TRP A 100 -11.68 -3.93 -11.90
N LYS A 101 -10.92 -4.80 -12.58
CA LYS A 101 -11.47 -6.00 -13.22
C LYS A 101 -12.15 -6.91 -12.19
N HIS A 102 -13.05 -7.74 -12.70
CA HIS A 102 -13.68 -8.79 -11.91
C HIS A 102 -12.63 -9.80 -11.42
N GLY A 103 -12.53 -9.93 -10.09
CA GLY A 103 -11.81 -11.01 -9.43
C GLY A 103 -10.30 -11.06 -9.68
N GLY A 104 -9.78 -12.27 -9.50
CA GLY A 104 -8.36 -12.59 -9.56
C GLY A 104 -8.04 -13.74 -8.62
N ILE A 105 -7.59 -14.88 -9.17
CA ILE A 105 -7.25 -16.06 -8.37
C ILE A 105 -5.74 -16.08 -8.19
N VAL A 106 -5.31 -15.76 -6.97
CA VAL A 106 -3.92 -15.78 -6.51
C VAL A 106 -3.90 -16.26 -5.06
N GLY A 107 -2.79 -16.83 -4.61
CA GLY A 107 -2.67 -17.38 -3.27
C GLY A 107 -1.27 -17.87 -2.96
N VAL A 108 -1.13 -18.55 -1.82
CA VAL A 108 0.12 -19.19 -1.39
C VAL A 108 -0.08 -20.70 -1.34
N PHE A 109 0.97 -21.47 -1.64
CA PHE A 109 0.88 -22.94 -1.60
C PHE A 109 0.41 -23.43 -0.23
N GLY A 110 -0.50 -24.40 -0.23
CA GLY A 110 -1.10 -24.98 0.97
C GLY A 110 -2.38 -24.29 1.45
N TYR A 111 -2.71 -23.08 1.00
CA TYR A 111 -3.93 -22.37 1.38
C TYR A 111 -4.84 -22.05 0.18
N GLY A 112 -6.14 -22.28 0.36
CA GLY A 112 -7.17 -21.96 -0.64
C GLY A 112 -7.75 -20.54 -0.55
N GLY A 113 -7.19 -19.67 0.30
CA GLY A 113 -7.67 -18.32 0.53
C GLY A 113 -6.69 -17.47 1.34
N GLY A 114 -7.04 -16.22 1.59
CA GLY A 114 -6.21 -15.25 2.32
C GLY A 114 -5.60 -14.15 1.45
N VAL A 115 -5.58 -14.33 0.13
CA VAL A 115 -5.18 -13.30 -0.83
C VAL A 115 -6.36 -12.98 -1.74
N ILE A 116 -6.67 -11.70 -1.92
CA ILE A 116 -7.69 -11.22 -2.86
C ILE A 116 -6.95 -10.67 -4.08
N GLY A 117 -7.01 -11.41 -5.19
CA GLY A 117 -6.50 -10.93 -6.47
C GLY A 117 -7.33 -9.77 -6.97
N ARG A 118 -6.64 -8.76 -7.48
CA ARG A 118 -7.23 -7.58 -8.10
C ARG A 118 -6.28 -7.03 -9.16
N TYR A 119 -6.85 -6.61 -10.27
CA TYR A 119 -6.13 -6.12 -11.45
C TYR A 119 -6.82 -4.87 -11.97
N SER A 120 -6.04 -3.84 -12.30
CA SER A 120 -6.53 -2.64 -12.97
C SER A 120 -7.10 -2.98 -14.35
N ASP A 121 -8.18 -2.32 -14.77
CA ASP A 121 -8.66 -2.35 -16.16
C ASP A 121 -8.00 -1.31 -17.08
N LEU A 122 -7.16 -0.44 -16.51
CA LEU A 122 -6.34 0.56 -17.19
C LEU A 122 -4.82 0.29 -16.98
N PRO A 123 -4.31 -0.93 -17.20
CA PRO A 123 -2.93 -1.30 -16.85
C PRO A 123 -1.87 -0.55 -17.68
N ASP A 124 -2.17 -0.13 -18.90
CA ASP A 124 -1.23 0.65 -19.73
C ASP A 124 -1.08 2.09 -19.21
N LYS A 125 -2.13 2.64 -18.59
CA LYS A 125 -2.12 3.98 -17.99
C LYS A 125 -1.55 3.96 -16.58
N PHE A 126 -1.83 2.91 -15.82
CA PHE A 126 -1.43 2.74 -14.42
C PHE A 126 -0.66 1.42 -14.21
N PRO A 127 0.54 1.28 -14.80
CA PRO A 127 1.28 0.02 -14.81
C PRO A 127 1.69 -0.45 -13.42
N SER A 128 1.95 0.46 -12.47
CA SER A 128 2.39 0.11 -11.12
C SER A 128 1.31 -0.58 -10.28
N ILE A 129 0.04 -0.48 -10.71
CA ILE A 129 -1.12 -1.15 -10.09
C ILE A 129 -1.82 -2.11 -11.05
N ALA A 130 -1.16 -2.51 -12.14
CA ALA A 130 -1.67 -3.56 -13.03
C ALA A 130 -2.07 -4.80 -12.21
N HIS A 131 -1.29 -5.13 -11.18
CA HIS A 131 -1.59 -6.09 -10.13
C HIS A 131 -1.66 -5.37 -8.77
N PHE A 132 -2.77 -5.47 -8.05
CA PHE A 132 -2.96 -4.74 -6.78
C PHE A 132 -3.66 -5.60 -5.72
N HIS A 133 -3.00 -6.68 -5.31
CA HIS A 133 -3.61 -7.72 -4.49
C HIS A 133 -3.67 -7.32 -3.02
N THR A 134 -4.73 -7.72 -2.32
CA THR A 134 -4.86 -7.51 -0.87
C THR A 134 -4.57 -8.81 -0.12
N MET A 135 -3.65 -8.77 0.85
CA MET A 135 -3.39 -9.89 1.76
C MET A 135 -4.18 -9.72 3.06
N ARG A 136 -4.82 -10.79 3.53
CA ARG A 136 -5.50 -10.83 4.84
C ARG A 136 -4.56 -11.44 5.87
N ILE A 137 -4.07 -10.61 6.78
CA ILE A 137 -3.19 -11.02 7.87
C ILE A 137 -4.04 -11.22 9.13
N ASN A 138 -3.86 -12.35 9.82
CA ASN A 138 -4.66 -12.68 11.00
C ASN A 138 -4.24 -11.82 12.20
N GLN A 139 -5.09 -10.87 12.59
CA GLN A 139 -4.85 -9.99 13.73
C GLN A 139 -4.99 -10.73 15.08
N PRO A 140 -4.31 -10.26 16.15
CA PRO A 140 -4.54 -10.75 17.51
C PRO A 140 -5.98 -10.43 17.96
N ALA A 141 -6.50 -11.25 18.88
CA ALA A 141 -7.80 -11.01 19.48
C ALA A 141 -7.85 -9.59 20.10
N SER A 142 -8.90 -8.85 19.75
CA SER A 142 -9.09 -7.46 20.19
C SER A 142 -8.03 -6.44 19.75
N LYS A 143 -7.17 -6.77 18.77
CA LYS A 143 -6.23 -5.82 18.12
C LYS A 143 -5.27 -5.10 19.08
N PHE A 144 -4.82 -5.77 20.14
CA PHE A 144 -3.72 -5.26 20.96
C PHE A 144 -2.38 -5.60 20.28
N TYR A 145 -1.55 -4.59 20.05
CA TYR A 145 -0.26 -4.71 19.37
C TYR A 145 0.88 -4.19 20.25
N THR A 146 2.07 -4.75 20.04
CA THR A 146 3.36 -4.18 20.44
C THR A 146 3.94 -3.40 19.28
N SER A 147 4.90 -2.51 19.55
CA SER A 147 5.67 -1.82 18.50
C SER A 147 6.73 -2.70 17.86
N ASP A 148 7.17 -3.76 18.57
CA ASP A 148 8.06 -4.82 18.07
C ASP A 148 7.28 -5.81 17.19
#